data_AF-A0A6L5DYS5-F1
#
_entry.id   AF-A0A6L5DYS5-F1
#
_cell.length_a   1.000
_cell.length_b   1.000
_cell.length_c   1.000
_cell.angle_alpha   90.00
_cell.angle_beta   90.00
_cell.angle_gamma   90.00
#
_symmetry.space_group_name_H-M   'P 1'
#
loop_
_entity.id
_entity.type
_entity.pdbx_description
1 polymer ?
#
loop_
_entity_poly.entity_id
_entity_poly.type
_entity_poly.pdbx_seq_one_letter_code
_entity_poly.pdbx_strand_id
1 'polypeptide(L)'
;MKERKENQDILVTQDLSIGYKQGKKETLCLLSNIDLTIRRGEMVCLLGPNGAGKSTLMRTIAGIQPPLSGCTLVEGIPIKDRNFKEIAQLLSIVLTERINVGNLTVYHIVSLGRHPYTSWMGKLSQEDNDKIKWALEQVGLLHYANHFINQLSDGERQRVMIAKALAQDTPLIMLDEPTAHLDLPNRVEIMRLLHRLARETNKAILLSTHELDLALQAADVIWLMARNQPVKIGAPEDLVLNGSIEDTFHNKSFNFDRKTGNFIMNYQKKQRIQLLGNDVMGFWTQRALSREGYQVSCEKVGDCCVNLLEDSMEWEIEQNGSTIKCTSIQELLLHLRSNLTKS
;
A
#
# COMPACT_ATOMS: atom_id res chain seq x y z
N MET A 1 -25.38 30.01 -20.26
CA MET A 1 -24.23 29.11 -20.45
C MET A 1 -24.39 27.99 -19.45
N LYS A 2 -24.62 26.74 -19.89
CA LYS A 2 -24.69 25.59 -18.97
C LYS A 2 -23.28 25.37 -18.43
N GLU A 3 -23.09 25.60 -17.13
CA GLU A 3 -21.92 25.09 -16.40
C GLU A 3 -21.77 23.61 -16.76
N ARG A 4 -20.70 23.28 -17.49
CA ARG A 4 -20.30 21.88 -17.65
C ARG A 4 -19.93 21.43 -16.25
N LYS A 5 -20.78 20.64 -15.59
CA LYS A 5 -20.39 19.89 -14.39
C LYS A 5 -19.08 19.19 -14.75
N GLU A 6 -17.99 19.56 -14.08
CA GLU A 6 -16.72 18.86 -14.26
C GLU A 6 -16.96 17.38 -14.02
N ASN A 7 -16.53 16.55 -14.98
CA ASN A 7 -16.59 15.11 -14.82
C ASN A 7 -15.73 14.74 -13.60
N GLN A 8 -16.36 14.22 -12.55
CA GLN A 8 -15.65 13.83 -11.35
C GLN A 8 -14.89 12.53 -11.54
N ASP A 9 -15.33 11.67 -12.45
CA ASP A 9 -14.73 10.35 -12.68
C ASP A 9 -13.54 10.49 -13.64
N ILE A 10 -12.35 10.24 -13.12
CA ILE A 10 -11.10 10.27 -13.89
C ILE A 10 -10.84 8.95 -14.59
N LEU A 11 -10.97 7.84 -13.89
CA LEU A 11 -10.78 6.49 -14.44
C LEU A 11 -12.10 5.75 -14.32
N VAL A 12 -12.55 5.12 -15.40
CA VAL A 12 -13.69 4.20 -15.41
C VAL A 12 -13.32 2.95 -16.18
N THR A 13 -13.58 1.78 -15.62
CA THR A 13 -13.55 0.51 -16.37
C THR A 13 -14.97 -0.01 -16.56
N GLN A 14 -15.25 -0.61 -17.71
CA GLN A 14 -16.56 -1.14 -18.08
C GLN A 14 -16.42 -2.57 -18.57
N ASP A 15 -17.00 -3.52 -17.85
CA ASP A 15 -16.98 -4.96 -18.13
C ASP A 15 -15.56 -5.48 -18.44
N LEU A 16 -14.56 -4.89 -17.79
CA LEU A 16 -13.16 -5.11 -18.13
C LEU A 16 -12.74 -6.53 -17.71
N SER A 17 -12.12 -7.25 -18.63
CA SER A 17 -11.49 -8.55 -18.35
C SER A 17 -10.01 -8.52 -18.65
N ILE A 18 -9.21 -9.02 -17.71
CA ILE A 18 -7.74 -9.02 -17.76
C ILE A 18 -7.19 -10.44 -17.77
N GLY A 19 -6.05 -10.63 -18.41
CA GLY A 19 -5.40 -11.93 -18.49
C GLY A 19 -4.38 -12.02 -19.61
N TYR A 20 -3.88 -13.22 -19.88
CA TYR A 20 -2.81 -13.46 -20.85
C TYR A 20 -3.29 -14.31 -22.00
N LYS A 21 -2.87 -13.96 -23.23
CA LYS A 21 -3.02 -14.83 -24.40
C LYS A 21 -1.83 -15.79 -24.46
N GLN A 22 -2.07 -17.08 -24.30
CA GLN A 22 -1.07 -18.14 -24.44
C GLN A 22 -1.25 -18.79 -25.82
N GLY A 23 -0.41 -18.39 -26.79
CA GLY A 23 -0.48 -18.91 -28.16
C GLY A 23 -1.75 -18.47 -28.93
N LYS A 24 -2.10 -19.22 -29.98
CA LYS A 24 -3.20 -18.86 -30.90
C LYS A 24 -4.61 -19.19 -30.38
N LYS A 25 -4.76 -20.01 -29.33
CA LYS A 25 -6.07 -20.50 -28.87
C LYS A 25 -6.31 -20.49 -27.37
N GLU A 26 -5.30 -20.36 -26.52
CA GLU A 26 -5.51 -20.36 -25.07
C GLU A 26 -5.48 -18.94 -24.52
N THR A 27 -6.50 -18.62 -23.72
CA THR A 27 -6.60 -17.35 -23.00
C THR A 27 -6.74 -17.67 -21.53
N LEU A 28 -5.74 -17.26 -20.75
CA LEU A 28 -5.81 -17.32 -19.29
C LEU A 28 -6.44 -16.03 -18.79
N CYS A 29 -7.76 -16.05 -18.56
CA CYS A 29 -8.44 -14.97 -17.87
C CYS A 29 -8.13 -15.02 -16.37
N LEU A 30 -7.67 -13.90 -15.81
CA LEU A 30 -7.39 -13.79 -14.37
C LEU A 30 -8.59 -13.25 -13.62
N LEU A 31 -9.16 -12.14 -14.10
CA LEU A 31 -10.38 -11.52 -13.58
C LEU A 31 -11.22 -11.01 -14.75
N SER A 32 -12.53 -11.00 -14.54
CA SER A 32 -13.55 -10.52 -15.47
C SER A 32 -14.57 -9.67 -14.73
N ASN A 33 -15.39 -8.92 -15.49
CA ASN A 33 -16.43 -8.02 -14.97
C ASN A 33 -15.88 -7.00 -13.95
N ILE A 34 -14.79 -6.33 -14.34
CA ILE A 34 -14.12 -5.34 -13.51
C ILE A 34 -14.70 -3.97 -13.84
N ASP A 35 -15.57 -3.47 -12.97
CA ASP A 35 -16.14 -2.12 -13.03
C ASP A 35 -15.60 -1.27 -11.88
N LEU A 36 -14.66 -0.40 -12.21
CA LEU A 36 -13.90 0.41 -11.26
C LEU A 36 -14.05 1.87 -11.60
N THR A 37 -13.99 2.71 -10.59
CA THR A 37 -13.99 4.17 -10.75
C THR A 37 -12.98 4.80 -9.81
N ILE A 38 -12.24 5.78 -10.31
CA ILE A 38 -11.45 6.69 -9.48
C ILE A 38 -11.88 8.11 -9.80
N ARG A 39 -12.19 8.89 -8.77
CA ARG A 39 -12.59 10.29 -8.91
C ARG A 39 -11.40 11.24 -8.75
N ARG A 40 -11.60 12.49 -9.17
CA ARG A 40 -10.63 13.57 -8.94
C ARG A 40 -10.31 13.70 -7.46
N GLY A 41 -9.01 13.85 -7.18
CA GLY A 41 -8.50 14.03 -5.83
C GLY A 41 -8.60 12.81 -4.93
N GLU A 42 -9.01 11.64 -5.45
CA GLU A 42 -8.99 10.38 -4.71
C GLU A 42 -7.63 9.69 -4.85
N MET A 43 -7.10 9.22 -3.72
CA MET A 43 -6.02 8.25 -3.64
C MET A 43 -6.60 6.85 -3.42
N VAL A 44 -6.38 5.97 -4.40
CA VAL A 44 -6.87 4.60 -4.41
C VAL A 44 -5.74 3.62 -4.22
N CYS A 45 -5.86 2.76 -3.20
CA CYS A 45 -4.91 1.67 -2.94
C CYS A 45 -5.44 0.36 -3.50
N LEU A 46 -4.70 -0.22 -4.45
CA LEU A 46 -4.92 -1.55 -4.98
C LEU A 46 -4.16 -2.59 -4.15
N LEU A 47 -4.92 -3.39 -3.41
CA LEU A 47 -4.44 -4.41 -2.49
C LEU A 47 -4.84 -5.80 -2.96
N GLY A 48 -4.09 -6.81 -2.52
CA GLY A 48 -4.44 -8.21 -2.76
C GLY A 48 -3.24 -9.15 -2.70
N PRO A 49 -3.46 -10.46 -2.60
CA PRO A 49 -2.40 -11.46 -2.54
C PRO A 49 -1.46 -11.43 -3.77
N ASN A 50 -0.30 -12.08 -3.63
CA ASN A 50 0.61 -12.28 -4.76
C ASN A 50 -0.08 -13.10 -5.85
N GLY A 51 0.06 -12.64 -7.10
CA GLY A 51 -0.56 -13.31 -8.24
C GLY A 51 -2.08 -13.16 -8.32
N ALA A 52 -2.68 -12.18 -7.65
CA ALA A 52 -4.10 -11.81 -7.82
C ALA A 52 -4.39 -11.03 -9.12
N GLY A 53 -3.34 -10.63 -9.87
CA GLY A 53 -3.49 -9.91 -11.14
C GLY A 53 -3.38 -8.38 -11.05
N LYS A 54 -2.91 -7.82 -9.92
CA LYS A 54 -2.74 -6.36 -9.70
C LYS A 54 -1.93 -5.68 -10.81
N SER A 55 -0.71 -6.16 -11.08
CA SER A 55 0.13 -5.59 -12.13
C SER A 55 -0.47 -5.78 -13.52
N THR A 56 -1.23 -6.87 -13.76
CA THR A 56 -1.96 -7.08 -15.02
C THR A 56 -3.08 -6.06 -15.19
N LEU A 57 -3.84 -5.78 -14.12
CA LEU A 57 -4.88 -4.74 -14.12
C LEU A 57 -4.26 -3.37 -14.43
N MET A 58 -3.19 -3.01 -13.73
CA MET A 58 -2.51 -1.73 -13.93
C MET A 58 -1.95 -1.58 -15.35
N ARG A 59 -1.28 -2.60 -15.89
CA ARG A 59 -0.79 -2.58 -17.29
C ARG A 59 -1.93 -2.50 -18.31
N THR A 60 -3.09 -3.08 -18.00
CA THR A 60 -4.27 -2.99 -18.87
C THR A 60 -4.90 -1.60 -18.84
N ILE A 61 -5.04 -0.99 -17.66
CA ILE A 61 -5.51 0.39 -17.50
C ILE A 61 -4.58 1.37 -18.24
N ALA A 62 -3.27 1.14 -18.13
CA ALA A 62 -2.22 1.91 -18.78
C ALA A 62 -2.17 1.80 -20.31
N GLY A 63 -2.92 0.88 -20.93
CA GLY A 63 -2.82 0.58 -22.36
C GLY A 63 -1.52 -0.13 -22.77
N ILE A 64 -0.69 -0.56 -21.83
CA ILE A 64 0.54 -1.34 -22.08
C ILE A 64 0.17 -2.76 -22.52
N GLN A 65 -0.91 -3.30 -21.95
CA GLN A 65 -1.45 -4.62 -22.27
C GLN A 65 -2.89 -4.47 -22.78
N PRO A 66 -3.28 -5.11 -23.90
CA PRO A 66 -4.66 -5.07 -24.35
C PRO A 66 -5.57 -5.86 -23.39
N PRO A 67 -6.80 -5.40 -23.14
CA PRO A 67 -7.78 -6.16 -22.38
C PRO A 67 -8.21 -7.42 -23.15
N LEU A 68 -8.73 -8.42 -22.41
CA LEU A 68 -9.40 -9.57 -23.02
C LEU A 68 -10.80 -9.19 -23.54
N SER A 69 -11.53 -8.37 -22.77
CA SER A 69 -12.82 -7.77 -23.12
C SER A 69 -13.05 -6.50 -22.30
N GLY A 70 -14.11 -5.75 -22.63
CA GLY A 70 -14.43 -4.48 -21.97
C GLY A 70 -13.49 -3.35 -22.39
N CYS A 71 -13.58 -2.22 -21.68
CA CYS A 71 -12.75 -1.05 -21.96
C CYS A 71 -12.37 -0.26 -20.71
N THR A 72 -11.36 0.58 -20.88
CA THR A 72 -10.90 1.54 -19.88
C THR A 72 -11.03 2.93 -20.47
N LEU A 73 -11.63 3.85 -19.72
CA LEU A 73 -11.77 5.26 -20.06
C LEU A 73 -10.99 6.10 -19.04
N VAL A 74 -10.21 7.07 -19.53
CA VAL A 74 -9.59 8.11 -18.71
C VAL A 74 -10.12 9.46 -19.15
N GLU A 75 -10.67 10.27 -18.24
CA GLU A 75 -11.41 11.51 -18.57
C GLU A 75 -12.55 11.27 -19.58
N GLY A 76 -13.20 10.10 -19.49
CA GLY A 76 -14.22 9.66 -20.44
C GLY A 76 -13.68 9.28 -21.83
N ILE A 77 -12.37 9.25 -22.03
CA ILE A 77 -11.72 8.91 -23.31
C ILE A 77 -11.30 7.42 -23.27
N PRO A 78 -11.82 6.57 -24.18
CA PRO A 78 -11.38 5.19 -24.29
C PRO A 78 -9.89 5.10 -24.65
N ILE A 79 -9.12 4.31 -23.90
CA ILE A 79 -7.67 4.16 -24.08
C ILE A 79 -7.32 3.29 -25.29
N LYS A 80 -8.16 2.31 -25.62
CA LYS A 80 -7.91 1.29 -26.66
C LYS A 80 -7.57 1.87 -28.04
N ASP A 81 -8.18 3.00 -28.41
CA ASP A 81 -8.09 3.58 -29.75
C ASP A 81 -7.09 4.76 -29.81
N ARG A 82 -6.28 4.93 -28.77
CA ARG A 82 -5.33 6.04 -28.63
C ARG A 82 -3.91 5.59 -28.91
N ASN A 83 -3.12 6.49 -29.49
CA ASN A 83 -1.69 6.26 -29.61
C ASN A 83 -0.98 6.49 -28.26
N PHE A 84 0.24 5.98 -28.12
CA PHE A 84 1.00 6.09 -26.86
C PHE A 84 1.22 7.53 -26.39
N LYS A 85 1.31 8.51 -27.31
CA LYS A 85 1.48 9.92 -26.96
C LYS A 85 0.21 10.49 -26.33
N GLU A 86 -0.95 10.19 -26.89
CA GLU A 86 -2.25 10.58 -26.33
C GLU A 86 -2.48 9.92 -24.96
N ILE A 87 -2.16 8.63 -24.82
CA ILE A 87 -2.25 7.92 -23.53
C ILE A 87 -1.33 8.57 -22.49
N ALA A 88 -0.09 8.91 -22.87
CA ALA A 88 0.85 9.59 -21.98
C ALA A 88 0.45 11.04 -21.62
N GLN A 89 -0.56 11.61 -22.26
CA GLN A 89 -1.16 12.89 -21.84
C GLN A 89 -2.35 12.69 -20.89
N LEU A 90 -2.88 11.47 -20.80
CA LEU A 90 -4.00 11.11 -19.93
C LEU A 90 -3.55 10.45 -18.62
N LEU A 91 -2.46 9.68 -18.64
CA LEU A 91 -1.96 9.02 -17.44
C LEU A 91 -0.43 8.95 -17.40
N SER A 92 0.12 8.94 -16.20
CA SER A 92 1.53 8.72 -15.91
C SER A 92 1.72 7.50 -15.02
N ILE A 93 2.88 6.85 -15.13
CA ILE A 93 3.17 5.60 -14.42
C ILE A 93 4.56 5.66 -13.79
N VAL A 94 4.62 5.28 -12.52
CA VAL A 94 5.85 4.99 -11.79
C VAL A 94 5.91 3.49 -11.55
N LEU A 95 6.90 2.82 -12.14
CA LEU A 95 7.09 1.38 -11.96
C LEU A 95 8.11 1.11 -10.85
N THR A 96 8.04 -0.08 -10.25
CA THR A 96 8.92 -0.54 -9.16
C THR A 96 10.38 -0.74 -9.61
N GLU A 97 10.62 -0.91 -10.92
CA GLU A 97 11.96 -1.19 -11.44
C GLU A 97 12.92 -0.01 -11.21
N ARG A 98 14.10 -0.33 -10.66
CA ARG A 98 15.15 0.64 -10.42
C ARG A 98 15.67 1.16 -11.75
N ILE A 99 15.57 2.48 -11.95
CA ILE A 99 16.21 3.10 -13.10
C ILE A 99 17.71 3.21 -12.82
N ASN A 100 18.51 2.39 -13.52
CA ASN A 100 19.96 2.58 -13.58
C ASN A 100 20.30 3.56 -14.70
N VAL A 101 19.93 4.82 -14.50
CA VAL A 101 20.32 5.93 -15.36
C VAL A 101 21.62 6.49 -14.80
N GLY A 102 22.69 6.49 -15.60
CA GLY A 102 24.06 6.83 -15.18
C GLY A 102 24.23 8.25 -14.62
N ASN A 103 24.93 9.14 -15.34
CA ASN A 103 25.26 10.48 -14.85
C ASN A 103 24.16 11.52 -15.13
N LEU A 104 22.88 11.16 -14.99
CA LEU A 104 21.78 12.11 -15.14
C LEU A 104 21.51 12.83 -13.82
N THR A 105 21.25 14.13 -13.92
CA THR A 105 20.81 14.94 -12.78
C THR A 105 19.33 14.73 -12.50
N VAL A 106 18.90 15.09 -11.30
CA VAL A 106 17.49 15.08 -10.91
C VAL A 106 16.63 15.87 -11.89
N TYR A 107 17.08 17.06 -12.30
CA TYR A 107 16.39 17.88 -13.29
C TYR A 107 16.19 17.14 -14.62
N HIS A 108 17.23 16.46 -15.11
CA HIS A 108 17.14 15.70 -16.36
C HIS A 108 16.17 14.53 -16.26
N ILE A 109 16.06 13.86 -15.11
CA ILE A 109 15.09 12.77 -14.93
C ILE A 109 13.65 13.31 -14.91
N VAL A 110 13.41 14.39 -14.18
CA VAL A 110 12.07 14.99 -14.10
C VAL A 110 11.65 15.59 -15.44
N SER A 111 12.58 16.16 -16.21
CA SER A 111 12.29 16.71 -17.54
C SER A 111 11.83 15.66 -18.55
N LEU A 112 12.20 14.38 -18.39
CA LEU A 112 11.65 13.29 -19.20
C LEU A 112 10.13 13.15 -19.05
N GLY A 113 9.54 13.62 -17.94
CA GLY A 113 8.09 13.69 -17.79
C GLY A 113 7.42 14.59 -18.83
N ARG A 114 8.15 15.55 -19.42
CA ARG A 114 7.63 16.47 -20.44
C ARG A 114 7.67 15.92 -21.86
N HIS A 115 8.21 14.72 -22.06
CA HIS A 115 8.33 14.09 -23.38
C HIS A 115 7.01 14.00 -24.19
N PRO A 116 5.82 13.79 -23.59
CA PRO A 116 4.56 13.81 -24.34
C PRO A 116 4.19 15.18 -24.93
N TYR A 117 4.80 16.27 -24.46
CA TYR A 117 4.51 17.65 -24.87
C TYR A 117 5.61 18.25 -25.73
N THR A 118 6.83 17.70 -25.69
CA THR A 118 7.93 18.19 -26.51
C THR A 118 7.77 17.79 -27.98
N SER A 119 8.26 18.66 -28.87
CA SER A 119 8.39 18.35 -30.30
C SER A 119 9.57 17.40 -30.54
N TRP A 120 9.68 16.85 -31.76
CA TRP A 120 10.77 15.94 -32.15
C TRP A 120 12.18 16.50 -31.93
N MET A 121 12.33 17.84 -31.84
CA MET A 121 13.60 18.51 -31.53
C MET A 121 13.95 18.46 -30.03
N GLY A 122 13.06 17.98 -29.16
CA GLY A 122 13.31 17.78 -27.73
C GLY A 122 13.48 19.06 -26.91
N LYS A 123 13.21 20.24 -27.48
CA LYS A 123 13.39 21.52 -26.79
C LYS A 123 12.27 21.76 -25.79
N LEU A 124 12.63 21.94 -24.52
CA LEU A 124 11.71 22.32 -23.44
C LEU A 124 11.28 23.79 -23.64
N SER A 125 9.97 24.02 -23.54
CA SER A 125 9.40 25.36 -23.47
C SER A 125 9.56 25.97 -22.08
N GLN A 126 9.23 27.25 -21.93
CA GLN A 126 9.17 27.87 -20.60
C GLN A 126 8.14 27.18 -19.71
N GLU A 127 6.97 26.84 -20.27
CA GLU A 127 5.93 26.09 -19.57
C GLU A 127 6.43 24.73 -19.07
N ASP A 128 7.22 24.01 -19.87
CA ASP A 128 7.82 22.75 -19.45
C ASP A 128 8.78 22.93 -18.28
N ASN A 129 9.63 23.97 -18.31
CA ASN A 129 10.54 24.28 -17.22
C ASN A 129 9.77 24.65 -15.93
N ASP A 130 8.67 25.40 -16.06
CA ASP A 130 7.81 25.76 -14.93
C ASP A 130 7.14 24.52 -14.32
N LYS A 131 6.65 23.58 -15.15
CA LYS A 131 6.09 22.30 -14.69
C LYS A 131 7.14 21.42 -14.00
N ILE A 132 8.36 21.36 -14.52
CA ILE A 132 9.47 20.62 -13.89
C ILE A 132 9.81 21.22 -12.53
N LYS A 133 9.95 22.55 -12.45
CA LYS A 133 10.25 23.26 -11.21
C LYS A 133 9.15 23.03 -10.17
N TRP A 134 7.89 23.22 -10.55
CA TRP A 134 6.73 22.97 -9.69
C TRP A 134 6.72 21.53 -9.17
N ALA A 135 6.95 20.53 -10.03
CA ALA A 135 6.97 19.13 -9.61
C ALA A 135 8.09 18.83 -8.60
N LEU A 136 9.27 19.44 -8.77
CA LEU A 136 10.37 19.33 -7.80
C LEU A 136 10.06 20.00 -6.46
N GLU A 137 9.38 21.15 -6.48
CA GLU A 137 8.89 21.82 -5.27
C GLU A 137 7.87 20.94 -4.54
N GLN A 138 6.92 20.34 -5.26
CA GLN A 138 5.89 19.49 -4.67
C GLN A 138 6.44 18.28 -3.92
N VAL A 139 7.60 17.74 -4.33
CA VAL A 139 8.24 16.61 -3.64
C VAL A 139 9.34 17.02 -2.67
N GLY A 140 9.64 18.32 -2.56
CA GLY A 140 10.68 18.88 -1.69
C GLY A 140 12.12 18.71 -2.21
N LEU A 141 12.32 18.56 -3.52
CA LEU A 141 13.63 18.26 -4.13
C LEU A 141 14.16 19.36 -5.05
N LEU A 142 13.61 20.58 -5.00
CA LEU A 142 14.08 21.68 -5.85
C LEU A 142 15.59 21.95 -5.69
N HIS A 143 16.11 21.92 -4.47
CA HIS A 143 17.54 22.12 -4.19
C HIS A 143 18.43 20.97 -4.71
N TYR A 144 17.84 19.82 -5.00
CA TYR A 144 18.52 18.66 -5.54
C TYR A 144 18.56 18.64 -7.08
N ALA A 145 17.95 19.61 -7.76
CA ALA A 145 17.82 19.62 -9.23
C ALA A 145 19.12 19.32 -10.00
N ASN A 146 20.25 19.85 -9.51
CA ASN A 146 21.57 19.68 -10.16
C ASN A 146 22.39 18.48 -9.62
N HIS A 147 21.89 17.78 -8.60
CA HIS A 147 22.56 16.58 -8.08
C HIS A 147 22.34 15.41 -9.02
N PHE A 148 23.33 14.50 -9.06
CA PHE A 148 23.19 13.25 -9.80
C PHE A 148 22.28 12.29 -9.05
N ILE A 149 21.46 11.53 -9.79
CA ILE A 149 20.51 10.58 -9.19
C ILE A 149 21.21 9.52 -8.31
N ASN A 150 22.45 9.15 -8.65
CA ASN A 150 23.23 8.16 -7.93
C ASN A 150 23.73 8.65 -6.56
N GLN A 151 23.64 9.96 -6.28
CA GLN A 151 23.98 10.57 -4.99
C GLN A 151 22.82 10.57 -4.00
N LEU A 152 21.60 10.28 -4.48
CA LEU A 152 20.39 10.28 -3.66
C LEU A 152 20.19 8.95 -2.93
N SER A 153 19.56 9.03 -1.75
CA SER A 153 18.97 7.90 -1.03
C SER A 153 17.81 7.27 -1.81
N ASP A 154 17.42 6.05 -1.45
CA ASP A 154 16.31 5.35 -2.13
C ASP A 154 14.98 6.11 -2.01
N GLY A 155 14.69 6.73 -0.85
CA GLY A 155 13.50 7.57 -0.64
C GLY A 155 13.49 8.83 -1.51
N GLU A 156 14.62 9.52 -1.61
CA GLU A 156 14.78 10.69 -2.49
C GLU A 156 14.65 10.29 -3.97
N ARG A 157 15.23 9.17 -4.40
CA ARG A 157 15.05 8.65 -5.77
C ARG A 157 13.59 8.38 -6.07
N GLN A 158 12.85 7.82 -5.13
CA GLN A 158 11.41 7.58 -5.30
C GLN A 158 10.65 8.90 -5.45
N ARG A 159 10.97 9.92 -4.66
CA ARG A 159 10.42 11.28 -4.81
C ARG A 159 10.75 11.90 -6.16
N VAL A 160 11.95 11.67 -6.71
CA VAL A 160 12.29 12.09 -8.09
C VAL A 160 11.39 11.41 -9.13
N MET A 161 11.11 10.11 -8.96
CA MET A 161 10.21 9.38 -9.86
C MET A 161 8.77 9.89 -9.78
N ILE A 162 8.29 10.22 -8.59
CA ILE A 162 7.00 10.87 -8.39
C ILE A 162 6.99 12.27 -9.03
N ALA A 163 8.05 13.06 -8.86
CA ALA A 163 8.18 14.37 -9.51
C ALA A 163 8.17 14.26 -11.03
N LYS A 164 8.82 13.26 -11.61
CA LYS A 164 8.75 12.99 -13.05
C LYS A 164 7.30 12.74 -13.51
N ALA A 165 6.54 11.94 -12.77
CA ALA A 165 5.12 11.68 -13.07
C ALA A 165 4.26 12.95 -12.91
N LEU A 166 4.50 13.75 -11.87
CA LEU A 166 3.84 15.05 -11.67
C LEU A 166 4.16 16.04 -12.78
N ALA A 167 5.43 16.11 -13.21
CA ALA A 167 5.86 16.98 -14.30
C ALA A 167 5.18 16.61 -15.61
N GLN A 168 4.83 15.33 -15.82
CA GLN A 168 4.02 14.89 -16.96
C GLN A 168 2.60 15.48 -16.95
N ASP A 169 2.13 16.00 -15.82
CA ASP A 169 0.88 16.76 -15.70
C ASP A 169 -0.36 16.06 -16.27
N THR A 170 -0.55 14.82 -15.85
CA THR A 170 -1.69 13.99 -16.23
C THR A 170 -2.79 14.01 -15.15
N PRO A 171 -4.05 13.74 -15.49
CA PRO A 171 -5.13 13.63 -14.51
C PRO A 171 -5.05 12.36 -13.66
N LEU A 172 -4.44 11.28 -14.16
CA LEU A 172 -4.26 10.01 -13.46
C LEU A 172 -2.77 9.67 -13.28
N ILE A 173 -2.35 9.44 -12.04
CA ILE A 173 -1.01 8.96 -11.70
C ILE A 173 -1.12 7.55 -11.16
N MET A 174 -0.39 6.61 -11.77
CA MET A 174 -0.35 5.22 -11.35
C MET A 174 1.03 4.87 -10.77
N LEU A 175 1.08 4.17 -9.64
CA LEU A 175 2.33 3.76 -9.00
C LEU A 175 2.32 2.27 -8.65
N ASP A 176 3.28 1.51 -9.17
CA ASP A 176 3.43 0.09 -8.85
C ASP A 176 4.40 -0.08 -7.68
N GLU A 177 3.90 -0.48 -6.51
CA GLU A 177 4.65 -0.64 -5.26
C GLU A 177 5.61 0.52 -4.95
N PRO A 178 5.13 1.78 -4.82
CA PRO A 178 5.98 2.95 -4.69
C PRO A 178 6.82 2.98 -3.40
N THR A 179 6.48 2.14 -2.43
CA THR A 179 7.15 2.05 -1.13
C THR A 179 8.10 0.84 -1.03
N ALA A 180 8.22 0.04 -2.10
CA ALA A 180 9.10 -1.12 -2.13
C ALA A 180 10.56 -0.70 -1.88
N HIS A 181 11.29 -1.51 -1.10
CA HIS A 181 12.70 -1.31 -0.74
C HIS A 181 13.00 -0.09 0.14
N LEU A 182 12.00 0.70 0.54
CA LEU A 182 12.17 1.79 1.50
C LEU A 182 12.14 1.25 2.95
N ASP A 183 12.64 2.02 3.90
CA ASP A 183 12.45 1.78 5.33
C ASP A 183 11.11 2.36 5.83
N LEU A 184 10.68 2.00 7.04
CA LEU A 184 9.38 2.40 7.57
C LEU A 184 9.13 3.92 7.53
N PRO A 185 10.09 4.79 7.97
CA PRO A 185 9.88 6.24 7.89
C PRO A 185 9.64 6.73 6.46
N ASN A 186 10.47 6.32 5.49
CA ASN A 186 10.30 6.76 4.10
C ASN A 186 9.00 6.24 3.48
N ARG A 187 8.55 5.03 3.82
CA ARG A 187 7.25 4.49 3.34
C ARG A 187 6.09 5.37 3.78
N VAL A 188 6.07 5.74 5.07
CA VAL A 188 5.06 6.65 5.64
C VAL A 188 5.10 8.01 4.94
N GLU A 189 6.28 8.58 4.74
CA GLU A 189 6.44 9.86 4.06
C GLU A 189 5.94 9.83 2.60
N ILE A 190 6.24 8.77 1.85
CA ILE A 190 5.74 8.61 0.47
C ILE A 190 4.22 8.49 0.45
N MET A 191 3.62 7.70 1.34
CA MET A 191 2.16 7.57 1.41
C MET A 191 1.48 8.90 1.74
N ARG A 192 2.03 9.66 2.70
CA ARG A 192 1.55 11.01 3.03
C ARG A 192 1.73 12.00 1.89
N LEU A 193 2.86 11.92 1.17
CA LEU A 193 3.12 12.74 -0.01
C LEU A 193 2.06 12.46 -1.08
N LEU A 194 1.79 11.20 -1.42
CA LEU A 194 0.80 10.83 -2.42
C LEU A 194 -0.60 11.30 -2.02
N HIS A 195 -1.02 11.05 -0.77
CA HIS A 195 -2.32 11.51 -0.27
C HIS A 195 -2.49 13.03 -0.41
N ARG A 196 -1.47 13.79 0.02
CA ARG A 196 -1.45 15.25 -0.13
C ARG A 196 -1.52 15.67 -1.60
N LEU A 197 -0.73 15.05 -2.47
CA LEU A 197 -0.72 15.37 -3.90
C LEU A 197 -2.08 15.14 -4.55
N ALA A 198 -2.77 14.04 -4.24
CA ALA A 198 -4.12 13.79 -4.76
C ALA A 198 -5.05 14.97 -4.41
N ARG A 199 -5.11 15.34 -3.13
CA ARG A 199 -5.98 16.41 -2.62
C ARG A 199 -5.62 17.80 -3.14
N GLU A 200 -4.35 18.20 -3.06
CA GLU A 200 -3.91 19.56 -3.40
C GLU A 200 -3.87 19.80 -4.92
N THR A 201 -3.59 18.76 -5.72
CA THR A 201 -3.48 18.90 -7.18
C THR A 201 -4.74 18.45 -7.93
N ASN A 202 -5.74 17.93 -7.20
CA ASN A 202 -6.99 17.39 -7.74
C ASN A 202 -6.79 16.28 -8.78
N LYS A 203 -5.66 15.56 -8.68
CA LYS A 203 -5.30 14.41 -9.53
C LYS A 203 -5.78 13.12 -8.88
N ALA A 204 -6.17 12.15 -9.70
CA ALA A 204 -6.43 10.80 -9.25
C ALA A 204 -5.10 10.05 -9.09
N ILE A 205 -4.94 9.33 -7.97
CA ILE A 205 -3.76 8.50 -7.73
C ILE A 205 -4.21 7.05 -7.53
N LEU A 206 -3.65 6.13 -8.31
CA LEU A 206 -3.82 4.69 -8.14
C LEU A 206 -2.47 4.07 -7.79
N LEU A 207 -2.34 3.47 -6.61
CA LEU A 207 -1.12 2.76 -6.23
C LEU A 207 -1.40 1.30 -5.90
N SER A 208 -0.52 0.40 -6.33
CA SER A 208 -0.47 -0.96 -5.78
C SER A 208 0.42 -0.96 -4.53
N THR A 209 0.03 -1.70 -3.50
CA THR A 209 0.91 -1.92 -2.35
C THR A 209 0.59 -3.25 -1.65
N HIS A 210 1.54 -3.73 -0.88
CA HIS A 210 1.40 -4.86 0.03
C HIS A 210 1.28 -4.43 1.49
N GLU A 211 1.39 -3.13 1.75
CA GLU A 211 1.41 -2.53 3.08
C GLU A 211 -0.01 -2.17 3.51
N LEU A 212 -0.76 -3.18 3.98
CA LEU A 212 -2.14 -3.01 4.39
C LEU A 212 -2.29 -1.89 5.43
N ASP A 213 -1.45 -1.86 6.47
CA ASP A 213 -1.57 -0.91 7.57
C ASP A 213 -1.45 0.55 7.09
N LEU A 214 -0.56 0.83 6.14
CA LEU A 214 -0.40 2.17 5.56
C LEU A 214 -1.53 2.50 4.58
N ALA A 215 -2.00 1.51 3.82
CA ALA A 215 -3.13 1.69 2.92
C ALA A 215 -4.42 2.00 3.70
N LEU A 216 -4.67 1.32 4.82
CA LEU A 216 -5.81 1.58 5.70
C LEU A 216 -5.78 2.98 6.30
N GLN A 217 -4.61 3.57 6.50
CA GLN A 217 -4.46 4.91 7.09
C GLN A 217 -4.50 6.06 6.08
N ALA A 218 -4.16 5.81 4.81
CA ALA A 218 -3.91 6.89 3.83
C ALA A 218 -4.79 6.83 2.58
N ALA A 219 -5.41 5.69 2.27
CA ALA A 219 -6.27 5.57 1.09
C ALA A 219 -7.63 6.23 1.32
N ASP A 220 -8.17 6.89 0.30
CA ASP A 220 -9.58 7.29 0.29
C ASP A 220 -10.47 6.10 -0.07
N VAL A 221 -9.99 5.24 -0.98
CA VAL A 221 -10.68 4.02 -1.43
C VAL A 221 -9.67 2.90 -1.58
N ILE A 222 -10.08 1.68 -1.21
CA ILE A 222 -9.30 0.47 -1.44
C ILE A 222 -10.00 -0.40 -2.48
N TRP A 223 -9.20 -0.93 -3.40
CA TRP A 223 -9.59 -2.02 -4.29
C TRP A 223 -8.93 -3.31 -3.81
N LEU A 224 -9.73 -4.26 -3.32
CA LEU A 224 -9.25 -5.59 -2.92
C LEU A 224 -9.43 -6.57 -4.07
N MET A 225 -8.31 -7.04 -4.61
CA MET A 225 -8.26 -8.09 -5.61
C MET A 225 -7.91 -9.44 -4.99
N ALA A 226 -8.72 -10.45 -5.28
CA ALA A 226 -8.43 -11.85 -5.02
C ALA A 226 -8.69 -12.70 -6.28
N ARG A 227 -8.05 -13.87 -6.37
CA ARG A 227 -8.25 -14.77 -7.51
C ARG A 227 -9.70 -15.27 -7.56
N ASN A 228 -10.29 -15.25 -8.75
CA ASN A 228 -11.66 -15.75 -9.01
C ASN A 228 -12.74 -15.11 -8.12
N GLN A 229 -12.50 -13.90 -7.63
CA GLN A 229 -13.48 -13.12 -6.86
C GLN A 229 -13.66 -11.75 -7.51
N PRO A 230 -14.85 -11.15 -7.42
CA PRO A 230 -15.04 -9.76 -7.84
C PRO A 230 -14.14 -8.84 -7.02
N VAL A 231 -13.71 -7.74 -7.63
CA VAL A 231 -12.94 -6.71 -6.92
C VAL A 231 -13.86 -6.08 -5.88
N LYS A 232 -13.47 -6.15 -4.60
CA LYS A 232 -14.22 -5.48 -3.53
C LYS A 232 -13.71 -4.03 -3.43
N ILE A 233 -14.63 -3.08 -3.34
CA ILE A 233 -14.35 -1.64 -3.40
C ILE A 233 -15.00 -0.99 -2.19
N GLY A 234 -14.30 -0.10 -1.51
CA GLY A 234 -14.88 0.67 -0.42
C GLY A 234 -13.86 1.55 0.29
N ALA A 235 -14.36 2.38 1.21
CA ALA A 235 -13.48 3.02 2.17
C ALA A 235 -12.77 1.95 3.03
N PRO A 236 -11.56 2.22 3.53
CA PRO A 236 -10.84 1.30 4.41
C PRO A 236 -11.69 0.75 5.55
N GLU A 237 -12.45 1.62 6.22
CA GLU A 237 -13.28 1.31 7.37
C GLU A 237 -14.41 0.34 7.01
N ASP A 238 -15.08 0.57 5.88
CA ASP A 238 -16.17 -0.29 5.42
C ASP A 238 -15.69 -1.71 5.14
N LEU A 239 -14.52 -1.85 4.51
CA LEU A 239 -13.92 -3.15 4.17
C LEU A 239 -13.41 -3.91 5.39
N VAL A 240 -13.00 -3.20 6.45
CA VAL A 240 -12.67 -3.80 7.75
C VAL A 240 -13.93 -4.27 8.46
N LEU A 241 -14.97 -3.43 8.53
CA LEU A 241 -16.21 -3.73 9.25
C LEU A 241 -16.99 -4.90 8.62
N ASN A 242 -17.05 -4.95 7.28
CA ASN A 242 -17.75 -6.01 6.57
C ASN A 242 -16.93 -7.31 6.42
N GLY A 243 -15.69 -7.36 6.92
CA GLY A 243 -14.82 -8.55 6.88
C GLY A 243 -14.12 -8.79 5.54
N SER A 244 -14.23 -7.90 4.56
CA SER A 244 -13.65 -8.08 3.22
C SER A 244 -12.13 -8.26 3.24
N ILE A 245 -11.45 -7.53 4.13
CA ILE A 245 -9.99 -7.64 4.31
C ILE A 245 -9.62 -9.03 4.82
N GLU A 246 -10.31 -9.50 5.85
CA GLU A 246 -10.08 -10.82 6.44
C GLU A 246 -10.29 -11.93 5.40
N ASP A 247 -11.38 -11.89 4.64
CA ASP A 247 -11.67 -12.84 3.57
C ASP A 247 -10.59 -12.87 2.48
N THR A 248 -10.09 -11.69 2.09
CA THR A 248 -9.14 -11.53 0.98
C THR A 248 -7.77 -12.07 1.32
N PHE A 249 -7.34 -11.91 2.57
CA PHE A 249 -6.01 -12.31 3.04
C PHE A 249 -6.01 -13.57 3.91
N HIS A 250 -7.15 -14.25 4.06
CA HIS A 250 -7.31 -15.40 4.93
C HIS A 250 -6.24 -16.48 4.65
N ASN A 251 -5.45 -16.81 5.67
CA ASN A 251 -4.44 -17.86 5.63
C ASN A 251 -4.44 -18.63 6.96
N LYS A 252 -4.08 -19.92 6.94
CA LYS A 252 -3.96 -20.73 8.16
C LYS A 252 -2.96 -20.15 9.16
N SER A 253 -1.96 -19.40 8.69
CA SER A 253 -0.85 -18.90 9.50
C SER A 253 -1.11 -17.57 10.23
N PHE A 254 -2.15 -16.81 9.86
CA PHE A 254 -2.43 -15.51 10.47
C PHE A 254 -3.91 -15.10 10.29
N ASN A 255 -4.43 -14.34 11.26
CA ASN A 255 -5.78 -13.77 11.23
C ASN A 255 -5.71 -12.25 11.22
N PHE A 256 -6.71 -11.59 10.64
CA PHE A 256 -6.84 -10.13 10.70
C PHE A 256 -7.65 -9.73 11.94
N ASP A 257 -7.07 -8.92 12.82
CA ASP A 257 -7.78 -8.38 13.98
C ASP A 257 -8.51 -7.09 13.62
N ARG A 258 -9.83 -7.19 13.52
CA ARG A 258 -10.71 -6.06 13.17
C ARG A 258 -10.68 -4.91 14.18
N LYS A 259 -10.30 -5.16 15.44
CA LYS A 259 -10.20 -4.10 16.45
C LYS A 259 -8.97 -3.24 16.26
N THR A 260 -7.85 -3.88 15.91
CA THR A 260 -6.55 -3.19 15.81
C THR A 260 -6.17 -2.88 14.37
N GLY A 261 -6.84 -3.48 13.38
CA GLY A 261 -6.51 -3.33 11.95
C GLY A 261 -5.22 -4.07 11.54
N ASN A 262 -4.69 -4.96 12.39
CA ASN A 262 -3.41 -5.63 12.16
C ASN A 262 -3.58 -7.14 11.94
N PHE A 263 -2.60 -7.76 11.27
CA PHE A 263 -2.50 -9.22 11.25
C PHE A 263 -1.86 -9.77 12.53
N ILE A 264 -2.48 -10.82 13.07
CA ILE A 264 -1.99 -11.59 14.22
C ILE A 264 -1.57 -12.97 13.74
N MET A 265 -0.37 -13.42 14.12
CA MET A 265 0.11 -14.77 13.80
C MET A 265 -0.63 -15.83 14.62
N ASN A 266 -0.99 -16.94 13.96
CA ASN A 266 -1.59 -18.09 14.62
C ASN A 266 -0.50 -19.03 15.14
N TYR A 267 -0.18 -18.93 16.44
CA TYR A 267 0.74 -19.85 17.11
C TYR A 267 0.02 -21.12 17.58
N GLN A 268 0.74 -22.25 17.68
CA GLN A 268 0.20 -23.46 18.29
C GLN A 268 -0.19 -23.19 19.74
N LYS A 269 -1.44 -23.47 20.05
CA LYS A 269 -2.07 -23.21 21.35
C LYS A 269 -1.46 -24.13 22.41
N LYS A 270 -0.68 -23.57 23.34
CA LYS A 270 -0.20 -24.19 24.57
C LYS A 270 -1.24 -24.04 25.69
N GLN A 271 -0.78 -24.03 26.94
CA GLN A 271 -1.59 -23.80 28.14
C GLN A 271 -2.24 -22.41 28.14
N ARG A 272 -3.29 -22.27 28.94
CA ARG A 272 -3.96 -21.00 29.21
C ARG A 272 -3.30 -20.32 30.42
N ILE A 273 -3.13 -19.01 30.34
CA ILE A 273 -2.54 -18.17 31.40
C ILE A 273 -3.55 -17.06 31.72
N GLN A 274 -3.80 -16.84 33.01
CA GLN A 274 -4.52 -15.66 33.46
C GLN A 274 -3.59 -14.44 33.46
N LEU A 275 -4.02 -13.33 32.86
CA LEU A 275 -3.31 -12.05 32.92
C LEU A 275 -4.20 -11.01 33.60
N LEU A 276 -3.70 -10.44 34.69
CA LEU A 276 -4.36 -9.41 35.48
C LEU A 276 -3.59 -8.09 35.33
N GLY A 277 -4.29 -7.06 34.87
CA GLY A 277 -3.76 -5.72 34.62
C GLY A 277 -4.36 -5.12 33.36
N ASN A 278 -4.34 -3.79 33.27
CA ASN A 278 -4.91 -3.04 32.16
C ASN A 278 -3.80 -2.28 31.39
N ASP A 279 -4.20 -1.51 30.39
CA ASP A 279 -3.34 -0.57 29.68
C ASP A 279 -2.16 -1.18 28.88
N VAL A 280 -1.12 -0.37 28.64
CA VAL A 280 -0.05 -0.64 27.66
C VAL A 280 0.79 -1.87 28.06
N MET A 281 1.08 -2.02 29.35
CA MET A 281 1.84 -3.14 29.88
C MET A 281 1.09 -4.46 29.68
N GLY A 282 -0.23 -4.47 29.90
CA GLY A 282 -1.10 -5.62 29.63
C GLY A 282 -1.07 -6.03 28.16
N PHE A 283 -1.22 -5.08 27.25
CA PHE A 283 -1.19 -5.35 25.81
C PHE A 283 0.13 -5.99 25.34
N TRP A 284 1.28 -5.42 25.74
CA TRP A 284 2.59 -5.96 25.35
C TRP A 284 2.90 -7.31 26.00
N THR A 285 2.45 -7.52 27.24
CA THR A 285 2.58 -8.82 27.92
C THR A 285 1.75 -9.88 27.22
N GLN A 286 0.49 -9.57 26.90
CA GLN A 286 -0.39 -10.46 26.16
C GLN A 286 0.20 -10.84 24.80
N ARG A 287 0.76 -9.87 24.06
CA ARG A 287 1.46 -10.13 22.79
C ARG A 287 2.65 -11.07 22.98
N ALA A 288 3.47 -10.84 24.00
CA ALA A 288 4.64 -11.66 24.28
C ALA A 288 4.27 -13.11 24.64
N LEU A 289 3.24 -13.30 25.48
CA LEU A 289 2.71 -14.63 25.84
C LEU A 289 2.09 -15.34 24.63
N SER A 290 1.30 -14.61 23.83
CA SER A 290 0.67 -15.15 22.62
C SER A 290 1.72 -15.60 21.60
N ARG A 291 2.83 -14.88 21.47
CA ARG A 291 3.99 -15.26 20.63
C ARG A 291 4.61 -16.59 21.04
N GLU A 292 4.61 -16.90 22.34
CA GLU A 292 5.07 -18.21 22.84
C GLU A 292 4.01 -19.32 22.71
N GLY A 293 2.82 -19.00 22.22
CA GLY A 293 1.70 -19.93 22.03
C GLY A 293 0.72 -20.01 23.21
N TYR A 294 0.87 -19.19 24.25
CA TYR A 294 -0.07 -19.19 25.38
C TYR A 294 -1.40 -18.54 25.02
N GLN A 295 -2.49 -19.08 25.56
CA GLN A 295 -3.81 -18.46 25.48
C GLN A 295 -4.03 -17.58 26.70
N VAL A 296 -4.07 -16.27 26.50
CA VAL A 296 -4.24 -15.29 27.59
C VAL A 296 -5.72 -15.00 27.82
N SER A 297 -6.15 -15.07 29.08
CA SER A 297 -7.51 -14.71 29.53
C SER A 297 -7.44 -13.77 30.73
N CYS A 298 -8.43 -12.90 30.90
CA CYS A 298 -8.58 -12.10 32.12
C CYS A 298 -9.26 -12.89 33.24
N GLU A 299 -9.98 -13.96 32.89
CA GLU A 299 -10.62 -14.86 33.85
C GLU A 299 -9.61 -15.84 34.44
N LYS A 300 -9.94 -16.44 35.59
CA LYS A 300 -9.07 -17.44 36.23
C LYS A 300 -9.06 -18.71 35.38
N VAL A 301 -7.96 -18.92 34.67
CA VAL A 301 -7.80 -20.07 33.78
C VAL A 301 -6.40 -20.69 33.94
N GLY A 302 -6.37 -21.98 34.31
CA GLY A 302 -5.13 -22.73 34.54
C GLY A 302 -4.48 -22.43 35.89
N ASP A 303 -3.27 -22.97 36.08
CA ASP A 303 -2.50 -22.87 37.33
C ASP A 303 -1.47 -21.72 37.33
N CYS A 304 -1.43 -20.91 36.26
CA CYS A 304 -0.49 -19.82 36.09
C CYS A 304 -1.24 -18.49 35.93
N CYS A 305 -0.98 -17.57 36.86
CA CYS A 305 -1.47 -16.21 36.85
C CYS A 305 -0.30 -15.24 36.73
N VAL A 306 -0.42 -14.23 35.87
CA VAL A 306 0.53 -13.14 35.73
C VAL A 306 -0.18 -11.85 36.14
N ASN A 307 0.26 -11.26 37.24
CA ASN A 307 -0.22 -10.00 37.75
C ASN A 307 0.76 -8.87 37.37
N LEU A 308 0.23 -7.78 36.85
CA LEU A 308 1.03 -6.63 36.39
C LEU A 308 1.08 -5.56 37.46
N LEU A 309 2.29 -5.22 37.91
CA LEU A 309 2.55 -4.12 38.83
C LEU A 309 3.01 -2.91 38.01
N GLU A 310 2.06 -2.12 37.54
CA GLU A 310 2.30 -1.04 36.57
C GLU A 310 3.21 0.08 37.12
N ASP A 311 3.04 0.44 38.40
CA ASP A 311 3.84 1.49 39.05
C ASP A 311 5.34 1.15 39.11
N SER A 312 5.68 -0.12 39.23
CA SER A 312 7.07 -0.61 39.31
C SER A 312 7.60 -1.20 38.00
N MET A 313 6.76 -1.32 36.97
CA MET A 313 7.05 -2.11 35.76
C MET A 313 7.52 -3.54 36.09
N GLU A 314 6.83 -4.22 37.00
CA GLU A 314 7.13 -5.60 37.40
C GLU A 314 6.01 -6.59 37.03
N TRP A 315 6.39 -7.82 36.74
CA TRP A 315 5.48 -8.94 36.46
C TRP A 315 5.57 -9.94 37.58
N GLU A 316 4.46 -10.17 38.28
CA GLU A 316 4.37 -11.15 39.34
C GLU A 316 3.69 -12.42 38.80
N ILE A 317 4.42 -13.53 38.79
CA ILE A 317 3.96 -14.83 38.33
C ILE A 317 3.57 -15.64 39.55
N GLU A 318 2.31 -16.02 39.65
CA GLU A 318 1.82 -17.00 40.61
C GLU A 318 1.61 -18.34 39.90
N GLN A 319 2.39 -19.34 40.28
CA GLN A 319 2.25 -20.71 39.76
C GLN A 319 2.55 -21.73 40.87
N ASN A 320 1.65 -22.71 41.07
CA ASN A 320 1.79 -23.80 42.04
C ASN A 320 2.12 -23.36 43.48
N GLY A 321 1.59 -22.21 43.92
CA GLY A 321 1.82 -21.65 45.27
C GLY A 321 3.17 -20.95 45.44
N SER A 322 3.95 -20.79 44.38
CA SER A 322 5.15 -19.95 44.34
C SER A 322 4.88 -18.65 43.60
N THR A 323 5.40 -17.55 44.14
CA THR A 323 5.30 -16.21 43.55
C THR A 323 6.68 -15.75 43.14
N ILE A 324 6.84 -15.36 41.89
CA ILE A 324 8.12 -14.90 41.34
C ILE A 324 7.90 -13.54 40.70
N LYS A 325 8.79 -12.59 41.01
CA LYS A 325 8.79 -11.27 40.38
C LYS A 325 9.81 -11.22 39.26
N CYS A 326 9.39 -10.66 38.14
CA CYS A 326 10.22 -10.39 36.97
C CYS A 326 10.22 -8.89 36.71
N THR A 327 11.37 -8.34 36.34
CA THR A 327 11.56 -6.91 36.03
C THR A 327 11.46 -6.64 34.53
N SER A 328 11.26 -7.69 33.73
CA SER A 328 11.04 -7.56 32.28
C SER A 328 10.20 -8.71 31.73
N ILE A 329 9.56 -8.46 30.58
CA ILE A 329 8.89 -9.50 29.79
C ILE A 329 9.87 -10.63 29.40
N GLN A 330 11.16 -10.32 29.19
CA GLN A 330 12.16 -11.34 28.85
C GLN A 330 12.36 -12.34 30.00
N GLU A 331 12.48 -11.86 31.24
CA GLU A 331 12.57 -12.71 32.43
C GLU A 331 11.31 -13.55 32.62
N LEU A 332 10.13 -12.93 32.46
CA LEU A 332 8.84 -13.62 32.49
C LEU A 332 8.82 -14.80 31.50
N LEU A 333 9.19 -14.57 30.24
CA LEU A 333 9.19 -15.62 29.22
C LEU A 333 10.23 -16.71 29.48
N LEU A 334 11.43 -16.36 29.97
CA LEU A 334 12.46 -17.35 30.33
C LEU A 334 11.98 -18.26 31.46
N HIS A 335 11.31 -17.68 32.47
CA HIS A 335 10.74 -18.45 33.57
C HIS A 335 9.70 -19.44 33.04
N LEU A 336 8.71 -18.97 32.28
CA LEU A 336 7.65 -19.80 31.69
C LEU A 336 8.18 -20.90 30.77
N ARG A 337 9.26 -20.66 30.01
CA ARG A 337 9.90 -21.68 29.16
C ARG A 337 10.59 -22.79 29.97
N SER A 338 11.24 -22.43 31.08
CA SER A 338 12.00 -23.39 31.89
C SER A 338 11.11 -24.31 32.74
N ASN A 339 9.87 -23.92 33.01
CA ASN A 339 8.88 -24.79 33.64
C ASN A 339 8.25 -25.80 32.66
N LEU A 340 8.17 -25.47 31.36
CA LEU A 340 7.67 -26.40 30.32
C LEU A 340 8.61 -27.58 30.03
N THR A 341 9.91 -27.46 30.30
CA THR A 341 10.88 -28.56 30.11
C THR A 341 10.95 -29.51 31.31
N LYS A 342 10.23 -29.21 32.40
CA LYS A 342 10.18 -30.04 33.63
C LYS A 342 8.87 -30.82 33.79
N SER A 343 7.92 -30.65 32.87
CA SER A 343 6.68 -31.43 32.73
C SER A 343 6.76 -32.35 31.52
#